data_AF-A0A7G9Z4X6-F1
#
_entry.id   AF-A0A7G9Z4X6-F1
#
_cell.length_a   1.000
_cell.length_b   1.000
_cell.length_c   1.000
_cell.angle_alpha   90.00
_cell.angle_beta   90.00
_cell.angle_gamma   90.00
#
_symmetry.space_group_name_H-M   'P 1'
#
loop_
_entity.id
_entity.type
_entity.pdbx_description
1 polymer ?
#
loop_
_entity_poly.entity_id
_entity_poly.type
_entity_poly.pdbx_seq_one_letter_code
_entity_poly.pdbx_strand_id
1 'polypeptide(L)'
;MKIEFDEKEGKLFEEIIGLYSISKDIMIYAEEVGGESFSPATEEFRHAFDHLMRVFAFKLGVKQADAKYAIENLMPAYRHLYRAAYNLLDYLSIFFRDKVQDEMKSFSGETLQEIFPEYYKEIKPYFVVEAPTEISKLRSEKDIGKRNKNDLNKYTEIVGRFKTYYDEIIKIKPSLIEYEDEKKKKQAKDEDEKRKNRLLQILIPVITAIVGAVIGAVIGWMLSIS
;
A
#
# COMPACT_ATOMS: atom_id res chain seq x y z
N MET A 1 19.80 33.15 32.07
CA MET A 1 19.76 31.76 32.57
C MET A 1 20.15 30.86 31.42
N LYS A 2 21.22 30.07 31.57
CA LYS A 2 21.73 29.16 30.53
C LYS A 2 21.52 27.74 31.02
N ILE A 3 20.94 26.88 30.19
CA ILE A 3 20.80 25.45 30.48
C ILE A 3 22.11 24.79 30.07
N GLU A 4 22.75 24.09 30.99
CA GLU A 4 24.02 23.40 30.75
C GLU A 4 23.82 21.89 30.77
N PHE A 5 24.29 21.25 29.70
CA PHE A 5 24.33 19.81 29.56
C PHE A 5 25.78 19.34 29.68
N ASP A 6 25.99 18.23 30.38
CA ASP A 6 27.27 17.54 30.29
C ASP A 6 27.45 16.89 28.90
N GLU A 7 28.64 16.37 28.62
CA GLU A 7 28.96 15.78 27.31
C GLU A 7 28.01 14.63 26.93
N LYS A 8 27.61 13.79 27.90
CA LYS A 8 26.76 12.62 27.65
C LYS A 8 25.33 13.04 27.39
N GLU A 9 24.82 13.98 28.18
CA GLU A 9 23.49 14.57 28.00
C GLU A 9 23.41 15.30 26.66
N GLY A 10 24.42 16.09 26.32
CA GLY A 10 24.51 16.83 25.06
C GLY A 10 24.43 15.91 23.84
N LYS A 11 25.25 14.85 23.81
CA LYS A 11 25.21 13.84 22.72
C LYS A 11 23.84 13.17 22.59
N LEU A 12 23.22 12.82 23.71
CA LEU A 12 21.90 12.19 23.69
C LEU A 12 20.81 13.17 23.23
N PHE A 13 20.93 14.45 23.60
CA PHE A 13 20.03 15.50 23.15
C PHE A 13 20.14 15.74 21.64
N GLU A 14 21.35 15.73 21.08
CA GLU A 14 21.57 15.78 19.62
C GLU A 14 20.92 14.58 18.90
N GLU A 15 21.05 13.37 19.45
CA GLU A 15 20.40 12.17 18.90
C GLU A 15 18.86 12.28 18.94
N ILE A 16 18.30 12.81 20.03
CA ILE A 16 16.86 13.08 20.17
C ILE A 16 16.39 14.08 19.12
N ILE A 17 17.13 15.18 18.89
CA ILE A 17 16.79 16.18 17.87
C ILE A 17 16.77 15.53 16.49
N GLY A 18 17.82 14.76 16.14
CA GLY A 18 17.87 14.08 14.84
C GLY A 18 16.71 13.11 14.64
N LEU A 19 16.36 12.34 15.67
CA LEU A 19 15.25 11.40 15.62
C LEU A 19 13.89 12.09 15.59
N TYR A 20 13.74 13.22 16.29
CA TYR A 20 12.55 14.07 16.23
C TYR A 20 12.32 14.59 14.80
N SER A 21 13.36 15.11 14.14
CA SER A 21 13.23 15.60 12.75
C SER A 21 12.78 14.48 11.81
N ILE A 22 13.43 13.31 11.86
CA ILE A 22 13.06 12.16 11.02
C ILE A 22 11.62 11.72 11.29
N SER A 23 11.26 11.49 12.57
CA SER A 23 9.92 11.02 12.93
C SER A 23 8.83 12.03 12.57
N LYS A 24 9.11 13.33 12.71
CA LYS A 24 8.20 14.40 12.31
C LYS A 24 7.96 14.40 10.79
N ASP A 25 9.00 14.27 9.99
CA ASP A 25 8.88 14.23 8.54
C ASP A 25 8.03 13.03 8.08
N ILE A 26 8.25 11.86 8.69
CA ILE A 26 7.41 10.67 8.44
C ILE A 26 5.97 10.92 8.89
N MET A 27 5.74 11.60 10.02
CA MET A 27 4.40 11.90 10.52
C MET A 27 3.63 12.80 9.56
N ILE A 28 4.22 13.90 9.11
CA ILE A 28 3.61 14.82 8.14
C ILE A 28 3.24 14.06 6.87
N TYR A 29 4.14 13.22 6.37
CA TYR A 29 3.86 12.42 5.19
C TYR A 29 2.72 11.42 5.41
N ALA A 30 2.70 10.74 6.56
CA ALA A 30 1.64 9.82 6.94
C ALA A 30 0.27 10.50 7.03
N GLU A 31 0.22 11.73 7.56
CA GLU A 31 -1.01 12.53 7.62
C GLU A 31 -1.49 12.95 6.23
N GLU A 32 -0.57 13.34 5.34
CA GLU A 32 -0.90 13.73 3.96
C GLU A 32 -1.49 12.57 3.15
N VAL A 33 -0.90 11.37 3.24
CA VAL A 33 -1.39 10.21 2.47
C VAL A 33 -2.56 9.50 3.15
N GLY A 34 -2.58 9.50 4.48
CA GLY A 34 -3.58 8.82 5.30
C GLY A 34 -4.87 9.63 5.49
N GLY A 35 -4.79 10.96 5.45
CA GLY A 35 -5.92 11.86 5.68
C GLY A 35 -6.35 11.98 7.14
N GLU A 36 -5.63 11.38 8.08
CA GLU A 36 -5.91 11.44 9.52
C GLU A 36 -4.62 11.39 10.35
N SER A 37 -4.66 11.99 11.55
CA SER A 37 -3.54 11.91 12.50
C SER A 37 -3.46 10.52 13.13
N PHE A 38 -2.25 9.94 13.11
CA PHE A 38 -2.01 8.62 13.68
C PHE A 38 -1.78 8.69 15.20
N SER A 39 -2.84 8.40 15.97
CA SER A 39 -2.86 8.52 17.43
C SER A 39 -1.70 7.82 18.15
N PRO A 40 -1.30 6.57 17.80
CA PRO A 40 -0.20 5.90 18.50
C PRO A 40 1.14 6.63 18.40
N ALA A 41 1.44 7.25 17.25
CA ALA A 41 2.67 8.04 17.11
C ALA A 41 2.59 9.37 17.85
N THR A 42 1.43 10.04 17.78
CA THR A 42 1.17 11.30 18.48
C THR A 42 1.35 11.14 20.00
N GLU A 43 0.87 10.04 20.56
CA GLU A 43 1.03 9.73 21.98
C GLU A 43 2.52 9.56 22.35
N GLU A 44 3.31 8.87 21.53
CA GLU A 44 4.74 8.71 21.74
C GLU A 44 5.48 10.06 21.66
N PHE A 45 5.13 10.96 20.74
CA PHE A 45 5.66 12.33 20.71
C PHE A 45 5.35 13.08 22.01
N ARG A 46 4.12 12.96 22.52
CA ARG A 46 3.70 13.58 23.78
C ARG A 46 4.53 13.05 24.96
N HIS A 47 4.70 11.73 25.07
CA HIS A 47 5.51 11.13 26.13
C HIS A 47 6.99 11.55 26.02
N ALA A 48 7.54 11.64 24.82
CA ALA A 48 8.89 12.16 24.60
C ALA A 48 9.02 13.61 25.09
N PHE A 49 8.06 14.45 24.73
CA PHE A 49 8.01 15.84 25.17
C PHE A 49 7.90 15.98 26.69
N ASP A 50 7.05 15.17 27.34
CA ASP A 50 6.92 15.16 28.80
C ASP A 50 8.26 14.84 29.49
N HIS A 51 9.03 13.89 28.94
CA HIS A 51 10.37 13.59 29.43
C HIS A 51 11.36 14.75 29.24
N LEU A 52 11.34 15.42 28.08
CA LEU A 52 12.15 16.61 27.84
C LEU A 52 11.81 17.75 28.81
N MET A 53 10.53 17.99 29.07
CA MET A 53 10.10 19.01 30.02
C MET A 53 10.56 18.70 31.45
N ARG A 54 10.62 17.43 31.85
CA ARG A 54 11.21 17.02 33.14
C ARG A 54 12.70 17.34 33.23
N VAL A 55 13.45 17.12 32.15
CA VAL A 55 14.88 17.47 32.07
C VAL A 55 15.06 18.98 32.23
N PHE A 56 14.27 19.78 31.50
CA PHE A 56 14.35 21.23 31.62
C PHE A 56 13.94 21.75 33.00
N ALA A 57 12.88 21.21 33.60
CA ALA A 57 12.49 21.57 34.97
C ALA A 57 13.62 21.29 35.98
N PHE A 58 14.33 20.18 35.82
CA PHE A 58 15.51 19.87 36.63
C PHE A 58 16.66 20.84 36.39
N LYS A 59 17.06 21.06 35.13
CA LYS A 59 18.18 21.94 34.78
C LYS A 59 17.94 23.42 35.13
N LEU A 60 16.68 23.83 35.21
CA LEU A 60 16.25 25.17 35.62
C LEU A 60 16.06 25.31 37.14
N GLY A 61 16.28 24.24 37.92
CA GLY A 61 16.12 24.26 39.37
C GLY A 61 14.67 24.29 39.87
N VAL A 62 13.69 24.14 38.97
CA VAL A 62 12.25 24.01 39.32
C VAL A 62 12.00 22.68 40.03
N LYS A 63 12.75 21.64 39.64
CA LYS A 63 12.71 20.31 40.26
C LYS A 63 14.07 19.94 40.83
N GLN A 64 14.10 19.54 42.10
CA GLN A 64 15.30 19.00 42.75
C GLN A 64 15.37 17.48 42.54
N ALA A 65 16.50 16.99 42.05
CA ALA A 65 16.77 15.57 41.81
C ALA A 65 18.29 15.31 41.81
N ASP A 66 18.71 14.06 41.68
CA ASP A 66 20.13 13.72 41.56
C ASP A 66 20.70 14.04 40.17
N ALA A 67 22.02 13.95 40.03
CA ALA A 67 22.71 14.24 38.77
C ALA A 67 22.36 13.27 37.61
N LYS A 68 21.82 12.08 37.88
CA LYS A 68 21.46 11.10 36.85
C LYS A 68 20.08 11.37 36.25
N TYR A 69 19.25 12.15 36.96
CA TYR A 69 17.86 12.43 36.60
C TYR A 69 17.66 12.90 35.15
N ALA A 70 18.57 13.73 34.64
CA ALA A 70 18.51 14.20 33.27
C ALA A 70 18.66 13.04 32.25
N ILE A 71 19.70 12.20 32.39
CA ILE A 71 19.91 11.04 31.53
C ILE A 71 18.75 10.03 31.66
N GLU A 72 18.24 9.83 32.87
CA GLU A 72 17.09 8.96 33.14
C GLU A 72 15.79 9.42 32.47
N ASN A 73 15.71 10.68 32.02
CA ASN A 73 14.58 11.19 31.24
C ASN A 73 14.91 11.38 29.75
N LEU A 74 16.14 11.77 29.40
CA LEU A 74 16.58 11.85 28.00
C LEU A 74 16.52 10.47 27.31
N MET A 75 16.93 9.40 27.99
CA MET A 75 16.88 8.06 27.40
C MET A 75 15.43 7.61 27.08
N PRO A 76 14.45 7.74 27.98
CA PRO A 76 13.04 7.55 27.64
C PRO A 76 12.54 8.45 26.50
N ALA A 77 12.92 9.74 26.47
CA ALA A 77 12.52 10.63 25.38
C ALA A 77 12.96 10.10 24.01
N TYR A 78 14.23 9.66 23.91
CA TYR A 78 14.75 9.00 22.72
C TYR A 78 13.92 7.75 22.36
N ARG A 79 13.65 6.88 23.34
CA ARG A 79 12.90 5.63 23.12
C ARG A 79 11.48 5.87 22.63
N HIS A 80 10.81 6.90 23.14
CA HIS A 80 9.48 7.29 22.69
C HIS A 80 9.50 7.79 21.24
N LEU A 81 10.42 8.67 20.88
CA LEU A 81 10.57 9.10 19.48
C LEU A 81 10.92 7.94 18.54
N TYR A 82 11.74 6.99 19.00
CA TYR A 82 12.07 5.80 18.23
C TYR A 82 10.84 4.92 17.99
N ARG A 83 9.99 4.74 19.00
CA ARG A 83 8.69 4.07 18.86
C ARG A 83 7.75 4.83 17.94
N ALA A 84 7.69 6.16 18.04
CA ALA A 84 6.88 7.00 17.16
C ALA A 84 7.26 6.76 15.69
N ALA A 85 8.56 6.78 15.38
CA ALA A 85 9.05 6.52 14.03
C ALA A 85 8.66 5.13 13.51
N TYR A 86 8.82 4.07 14.32
CA TYR A 86 8.40 2.72 13.95
C TYR A 86 6.88 2.61 13.76
N ASN A 87 6.10 3.20 14.66
CA ASN A 87 4.65 3.22 14.60
C ASN A 87 4.18 3.85 13.27
N LEU A 88 4.80 4.94 12.85
CA LEU A 88 4.50 5.61 11.58
C LEU A 88 4.92 4.78 10.35
N LEU A 89 6.09 4.14 10.40
CA LEU A 89 6.56 3.27 9.31
C LEU A 89 5.70 2.00 9.19
N ASP A 90 5.27 1.42 10.31
CA ASP A 90 4.30 0.32 10.34
C ASP A 90 2.98 0.77 9.68
N TYR A 91 2.45 1.94 10.07
CA TYR A 91 1.24 2.52 9.47
C TYR A 91 1.37 2.70 7.95
N LEU A 92 2.43 3.38 7.49
CA LEU A 92 2.68 3.60 6.06
C LEU A 92 2.87 2.29 5.30
N SER A 93 3.53 1.29 5.90
CA SER A 93 3.71 -0.03 5.28
C SER A 93 2.38 -0.72 5.02
N ILE A 94 1.45 -0.64 5.97
CA ILE A 94 0.11 -1.22 5.82
C ILE A 94 -0.68 -0.42 4.78
N PHE A 95 -0.67 0.90 4.91
CA PHE A 95 -1.35 1.81 3.98
C PHE A 95 -0.98 1.54 2.52
N PHE A 96 0.31 1.51 2.17
CA PHE A 96 0.71 1.28 0.79
C PHE A 96 0.37 -0.13 0.30
N ARG A 97 0.49 -1.15 1.16
CA ARG A 97 0.12 -2.52 0.79
C ARG A 97 -1.37 -2.62 0.46
N ASP A 98 -2.22 -2.01 1.28
CA ASP A 98 -3.67 -1.99 1.08
C ASP A 98 -4.02 -1.20 -0.19
N LYS A 99 -3.39 -0.03 -0.40
CA LYS A 99 -3.59 0.76 -1.62
C LYS A 99 -3.18 0.00 -2.88
N VAL A 100 -2.01 -0.62 -2.91
CA VAL A 100 -1.58 -1.42 -4.07
C VAL A 100 -2.55 -2.56 -4.34
N GLN A 101 -3.00 -3.27 -3.31
CA GLN A 101 -4.00 -4.32 -3.48
C GLN A 101 -5.32 -3.78 -4.02
N ASP A 102 -5.81 -2.66 -3.49
CA ASP A 102 -7.06 -2.02 -3.92
C ASP A 102 -7.00 -1.49 -5.36
N GLU A 103 -5.87 -0.93 -5.77
CA GLU A 103 -5.69 -0.43 -7.13
C GLU A 103 -5.63 -1.58 -8.14
N MET A 104 -5.04 -2.72 -7.77
CA MET A 104 -4.80 -3.82 -8.70
C MET A 104 -5.95 -4.85 -8.76
N LYS A 105 -6.83 -4.92 -7.76
CA LYS A 105 -7.88 -5.96 -7.67
C LYS A 105 -8.89 -5.97 -8.82
N SER A 106 -9.09 -4.84 -9.51
CA SER A 106 -10.07 -4.71 -10.60
C SER A 106 -9.57 -5.16 -11.97
N PHE A 107 -8.26 -5.44 -12.10
CA PHE A 107 -7.65 -5.81 -13.38
C PHE A 107 -7.47 -7.32 -13.48
N SER A 108 -7.71 -7.86 -14.67
CA SER A 108 -7.46 -9.28 -14.91
C SER A 108 -5.97 -9.59 -14.88
N GLY A 109 -5.59 -10.81 -14.50
CA GLY A 109 -4.18 -11.21 -14.49
C GLY A 109 -3.53 -11.13 -15.87
N GLU A 110 -4.30 -11.41 -16.93
CA GLU A 110 -3.86 -11.24 -18.33
C GLU A 110 -3.56 -9.77 -18.66
N THR A 111 -4.44 -8.83 -18.25
CA THR A 111 -4.20 -7.39 -18.45
C THR A 111 -2.94 -6.94 -17.72
N LEU A 112 -2.78 -7.36 -16.46
CA LEU A 112 -1.58 -7.03 -15.69
C LEU A 112 -0.32 -7.65 -16.31
N GLN A 113 -0.40 -8.88 -16.84
CA GLN A 113 0.75 -9.52 -17.49
C GLN A 113 1.14 -8.84 -18.80
N GLU A 114 0.17 -8.38 -19.58
CA GLU A 114 0.41 -7.75 -20.88
C GLU A 114 0.89 -6.29 -20.73
N ILE A 115 0.21 -5.50 -19.91
CA ILE A 115 0.43 -4.06 -19.80
C ILE A 115 1.41 -3.71 -18.68
N PHE A 116 1.43 -4.48 -17.60
CA PHE A 116 2.29 -4.22 -16.45
C PHE A 116 3.03 -5.46 -15.92
N PRO A 117 3.87 -6.10 -16.76
CA PRO A 117 4.54 -7.35 -16.40
C PRO A 117 5.42 -7.24 -15.14
N GLU A 118 5.95 -6.04 -14.87
CA GLU A 118 6.71 -5.73 -13.64
C GLU A 118 5.93 -6.06 -12.37
N TYR A 119 4.59 -5.94 -12.41
CA TYR A 119 3.75 -6.20 -11.25
C TYR A 119 3.94 -7.62 -10.70
N TYR A 120 3.96 -8.64 -11.56
CA TYR A 120 4.14 -10.02 -11.12
C TYR A 120 5.60 -10.40 -10.91
N LYS A 121 6.54 -9.71 -11.58
CA LYS A 121 7.96 -10.02 -11.52
C LYS A 121 8.64 -9.43 -10.28
N GLU A 122 8.25 -8.22 -9.88
CA GLU A 122 8.95 -7.48 -8.84
C GLU A 122 8.01 -6.94 -7.77
N ILE A 123 6.97 -6.21 -8.15
CA ILE A 123 6.13 -5.47 -7.20
C ILE A 123 5.37 -6.42 -6.26
N LYS A 124 4.62 -7.38 -6.82
CA LYS A 124 3.82 -8.31 -6.02
C LYS A 124 4.71 -9.19 -5.12
N PRO A 125 5.82 -9.79 -5.59
CA PRO A 125 6.77 -10.47 -4.70
C PRO A 125 7.29 -9.59 -3.57
N TYR A 126 7.65 -8.33 -3.86
CA TYR A 126 8.16 -7.40 -2.87
C TYR A 126 7.14 -7.13 -1.74
N PHE A 127 5.90 -6.80 -2.11
CA PHE A 127 4.83 -6.47 -1.16
C PHE A 127 4.33 -7.67 -0.34
N VAL A 128 4.39 -8.87 -0.90
CA VAL A 128 3.79 -10.09 -0.32
C VAL A 128 4.81 -10.91 0.47
N VAL A 129 6.08 -10.92 0.06
CA VAL A 129 7.10 -11.82 0.62
C VAL A 129 8.30 -11.05 1.15
N GLU A 130 8.98 -10.27 0.32
CA GLU A 130 10.28 -9.69 0.67
C GLU A 130 10.16 -8.68 1.80
N ALA A 131 9.36 -7.62 1.59
CA ALA A 131 9.23 -6.56 2.57
C ALA A 131 8.61 -7.03 3.90
N PRO A 132 7.55 -7.87 3.94
CA PRO A 132 7.06 -8.44 5.21
C PRO A 132 8.14 -9.23 5.96
N THR A 133 8.99 -9.97 5.25
CA THR A 133 10.10 -10.74 5.86
C THR A 133 11.14 -9.81 6.46
N GLU A 134 11.56 -8.78 5.71
CA GLU A 134 12.54 -7.80 6.18
C GLU A 134 12.01 -6.96 7.35
N ILE A 135 10.76 -6.50 7.27
CA ILE A 135 10.09 -5.76 8.35
C ILE A 135 9.99 -6.63 9.61
N SER A 136 9.60 -7.90 9.48
CA SER A 136 9.53 -8.82 10.62
C SER A 136 10.89 -8.97 11.29
N LYS A 137 11.97 -9.09 10.51
CA LYS A 137 13.34 -9.15 11.04
C LYS A 137 13.69 -7.86 11.79
N LEU A 138 13.52 -6.70 11.16
CA LEU A 138 13.77 -5.39 11.77
C LEU A 138 12.98 -5.18 13.06
N ARG A 139 11.74 -5.71 13.13
CA ARG A 139 10.90 -5.66 14.34
C ARG A 139 11.37 -6.61 15.44
N SER A 140 11.83 -7.81 15.09
CA SER A 140 12.33 -8.81 16.05
C SER A 140 13.70 -8.43 16.65
N GLU A 141 14.56 -7.82 15.84
CA GLU A 141 15.90 -7.36 16.24
C GLU A 141 15.86 -5.98 16.91
N LYS A 142 14.68 -5.32 16.91
CA LYS A 142 14.43 -4.01 17.50
C LYS A 142 14.71 -4.01 19.00
N ASP A 143 15.92 -3.64 19.36
CA ASP A 143 16.27 -3.33 20.74
C ASP A 143 16.08 -1.83 20.99
N ILE A 144 14.94 -1.46 21.58
CA ILE A 144 14.62 -0.07 21.96
C ILE A 144 15.64 0.50 22.96
N GLY A 145 16.40 -0.36 23.64
CA GLY A 145 17.51 0.03 24.52
C GLY A 145 18.79 0.40 23.77
N LYS A 146 18.96 -0.05 22.51
CA LYS A 146 20.13 0.24 21.68
C LYS A 146 19.82 1.34 20.67
N ARG A 147 20.74 2.29 20.57
CA ARG A 147 20.68 3.40 19.62
C ARG A 147 21.14 2.93 18.24
N ASN A 148 20.30 2.17 17.54
CA ASN A 148 20.62 1.65 16.21
C ASN A 148 19.90 2.45 15.10
N LYS A 149 20.56 3.50 14.59
CA LYS A 149 20.04 4.31 13.48
C LYS A 149 19.94 3.53 12.15
N ASN A 150 20.73 2.46 11.98
CA ASN A 150 20.75 1.71 10.73
C ASN A 150 19.45 0.94 10.50
N ASP A 151 18.81 0.44 11.55
CA ASP A 151 17.56 -0.34 11.41
C ASP A 151 16.39 0.57 11.00
N LEU A 152 16.32 1.78 11.58
CA LEU A 152 15.32 2.76 11.20
C LEU A 152 15.50 3.25 9.75
N ASN A 153 16.75 3.47 9.32
CA ASN A 153 17.04 3.87 7.93
C ASN A 153 16.60 2.78 6.95
N LYS A 154 16.95 1.51 7.21
CA LYS A 154 16.51 0.37 6.38
C LYS A 154 14.99 0.28 6.31
N TYR A 155 14.29 0.47 7.43
CA TYR A 155 12.83 0.44 7.39
C TYR A 155 12.25 1.62 6.60
N THR A 156 12.87 2.81 6.72
CA THR A 156 12.50 3.98 5.93
C THR A 156 12.70 3.72 4.43
N GLU A 157 13.79 3.05 4.04
CA GLU A 157 14.06 2.64 2.65
C GLU A 157 13.00 1.67 2.12
N ILE A 158 12.59 0.68 2.93
CA ILE A 158 11.52 -0.26 2.56
C ILE A 158 10.21 0.48 2.27
N VAL A 159 9.79 1.38 3.17
CA VAL A 159 8.57 2.18 2.99
C VAL A 159 8.71 3.15 1.81
N GLY A 160 9.90 3.71 1.60
CA GLY A 160 10.21 4.51 0.41
C GLY A 160 10.02 3.72 -0.89
N ARG A 161 10.44 2.45 -0.92
CA ARG A 161 10.23 1.57 -2.08
C ARG A 161 8.74 1.25 -2.29
N PHE A 162 7.95 1.07 -1.23
CA PHE A 162 6.50 0.95 -1.36
C PHE A 162 5.87 2.17 -2.04
N LYS A 163 6.28 3.38 -1.63
CA LYS A 163 5.82 4.62 -2.27
C LYS A 163 6.16 4.63 -3.76
N THR A 164 7.41 4.31 -4.12
CA THR A 164 7.85 4.30 -5.52
C THR A 164 6.97 3.39 -6.37
N TYR A 165 6.71 2.17 -5.91
CA TYR A 165 5.84 1.24 -6.63
C TYR A 165 4.38 1.69 -6.69
N TYR A 166 3.87 2.29 -5.61
CA TYR A 166 2.53 2.86 -5.64
C TYR A 166 2.43 3.99 -6.68
N ASP A 167 3.41 4.88 -6.74
CA ASP A 167 3.45 5.95 -7.76
C ASP A 167 3.50 5.38 -9.19
N GLU A 168 4.25 4.30 -9.42
CA GLU A 168 4.28 3.59 -10.71
C GLU A 168 2.93 2.99 -11.08
N ILE A 169 2.27 2.34 -10.12
CA ILE A 169 0.91 1.80 -10.28
C ILE A 169 -0.06 2.91 -10.70
N ILE A 170 -0.04 4.04 -10.00
CA ILE A 170 -0.94 5.17 -10.32
C ILE A 170 -0.65 5.71 -11.72
N LYS A 171 0.61 5.78 -12.15
CA LYS A 171 0.98 6.23 -13.50
C LYS A 171 0.47 5.30 -14.59
N ILE A 172 0.53 3.97 -14.39
CA ILE A 172 0.12 2.99 -15.42
C ILE A 172 -1.37 2.65 -15.39
N LYS A 173 -2.06 2.97 -14.30
CA LYS A 173 -3.49 2.69 -14.10
C LYS A 173 -4.39 3.09 -15.28
N PRO A 174 -4.26 4.26 -15.92
CA PRO A 174 -5.08 4.62 -17.07
C PRO A 174 -4.96 3.62 -18.24
N SER A 175 -3.74 3.18 -18.54
CA SER A 175 -3.48 2.19 -19.60
C SER A 175 -4.10 0.83 -19.27
N LEU A 176 -4.08 0.43 -17.99
CA LEU A 176 -4.73 -0.80 -17.53
C LEU A 176 -6.25 -0.73 -17.73
N ILE A 177 -6.87 0.41 -17.42
CA ILE A 177 -8.31 0.64 -17.60
C ILE A 177 -8.68 0.56 -19.07
N GLU A 178 -7.95 1.27 -19.93
CA GLU A 178 -8.20 1.29 -21.38
C GLU A 178 -8.14 -0.11 -21.98
N TYR A 179 -7.10 -0.88 -21.65
CA TYR A 179 -6.94 -2.25 -22.14
C TYR A 179 -8.06 -3.18 -21.67
N GLU A 180 -8.41 -3.12 -20.38
CA GLU A 180 -9.47 -3.96 -19.81
C GLU A 180 -10.84 -3.63 -20.45
N ASP A 181 -11.12 -2.36 -20.72
CA ASP A 181 -12.35 -1.91 -21.37
C ASP A 181 -12.41 -2.33 -22.85
N GLU A 182 -11.30 -2.22 -23.59
CA GLU A 182 -11.21 -2.72 -24.95
C GLU A 182 -11.45 -4.22 -25.03
N LYS A 183 -10.85 -4.97 -24.11
CA LYS A 183 -10.99 -6.42 -24.03
C LYS A 183 -12.44 -6.82 -23.76
N LYS A 184 -13.09 -6.17 -22.79
CA LYS A 184 -14.52 -6.39 -22.50
C LYS A 184 -15.41 -6.07 -23.70
N LYS A 185 -15.13 -4.98 -24.43
CA LYS A 185 -15.87 -4.63 -25.66
C LYS A 185 -15.68 -5.67 -26.75
N LYS A 186 -14.46 -6.19 -26.94
CA LYS A 186 -14.17 -7.27 -27.92
C LYS A 186 -14.92 -8.55 -27.55
N GLN A 187 -14.82 -8.98 -26.28
CA GLN A 187 -15.54 -10.16 -25.79
C GLN A 187 -17.06 -10.04 -25.96
N ALA A 188 -17.65 -8.90 -25.62
CA ALA A 188 -19.08 -8.67 -25.79
C ALA A 188 -19.52 -8.73 -27.26
N LYS A 189 -18.71 -8.21 -28.20
CA LYS A 189 -18.96 -8.30 -29.64
C LYS A 189 -18.88 -9.75 -30.14
N ASP A 190 -17.83 -10.47 -29.74
CA ASP A 190 -17.64 -11.87 -30.12
C ASP A 190 -18.78 -12.76 -29.60
N GLU A 191 -19.28 -12.49 -28.39
CA GLU A 191 -20.43 -13.19 -27.82
C GLU A 191 -21.73 -12.88 -28.57
N ASP A 192 -21.98 -11.62 -28.94
CA ASP A 192 -23.15 -11.23 -29.75
C ASP A 192 -23.10 -11.86 -31.15
N GLU A 193 -21.94 -11.87 -31.81
CA GLU A 193 -21.74 -12.54 -33.09
C GLU A 193 -21.97 -14.05 -33.00
N LYS A 194 -21.41 -14.70 -31.96
CA LYS A 194 -21.66 -16.13 -31.70
C LYS A 194 -23.15 -16.40 -31.46
N ARG A 195 -23.85 -15.52 -30.75
CA ARG A 195 -25.30 -15.65 -30.50
C ARG A 195 -26.11 -15.52 -31.78
N LYS A 196 -25.81 -14.53 -32.62
CA LYS A 196 -26.43 -14.36 -33.95
C LYS A 196 -26.19 -15.57 -34.85
N ASN A 197 -24.96 -16.09 -34.87
CA ASN A 197 -24.63 -17.30 -35.64
C ASN A 197 -25.38 -18.54 -35.16
N ARG A 198 -25.52 -18.75 -33.84
CA ARG A 198 -26.34 -19.85 -33.29
C ARG A 198 -27.81 -19.72 -33.67
N LEU A 199 -28.37 -18.50 -33.62
CA LEU A 199 -29.75 -18.27 -34.04
C LEU A 199 -29.95 -18.58 -35.53
N LEU A 200 -29.03 -18.16 -36.39
CA LEU A 200 -29.06 -18.48 -37.83
C LEU A 200 -28.96 -19.99 -38.09
N GLN A 201 -28.08 -20.69 -37.36
CA GLN A 201 -27.95 -22.15 -37.45
C GLN A 201 -29.23 -22.90 -37.07
N ILE A 202 -30.06 -22.34 -36.19
CA ILE A 202 -31.36 -22.91 -35.81
C ILE A 202 -32.46 -22.54 -36.82
N LEU A 203 -32.48 -21.29 -37.30
CA LEU A 203 -33.52 -20.79 -38.22
C LEU A 203 -33.44 -21.42 -39.61
N ILE A 204 -32.24 -21.59 -40.18
CA ILE A 204 -32.06 -22.10 -41.54
C ILE A 204 -32.68 -23.50 -41.74
N PRO A 205 -32.42 -24.51 -40.88
CA PRO A 205 -33.04 -25.82 -41.01
C PRO A 205 -34.57 -25.78 -40.88
N VAL A 206 -35.09 -24.95 -39.97
CA VAL A 206 -36.54 -24.81 -39.76
C VAL A 206 -37.22 -24.24 -41.00
N ILE A 207 -36.70 -23.15 -41.56
CA ILE A 207 -37.24 -22.56 -42.79
C ILE A 207 -37.13 -23.54 -43.95
N THR A 208 -36.00 -24.24 -44.09
CA THR A 208 -35.77 -25.23 -45.15
C THR A 208 -36.77 -26.38 -45.06
N ALA A 209 -37.07 -26.87 -43.85
CA ALA A 209 -38.06 -27.91 -43.61
C ALA A 209 -39.48 -27.45 -43.97
N ILE A 210 -39.85 -26.21 -43.61
CA ILE A 210 -41.16 -25.63 -43.96
C ILE A 210 -41.31 -25.52 -45.49
N VAL A 211 -40.32 -24.94 -46.17
CA VAL A 211 -40.34 -24.78 -47.64
C VAL A 211 -40.39 -26.15 -48.33
N GLY A 212 -39.60 -27.12 -47.87
CA GLY A 212 -39.61 -28.48 -48.39
C GLY A 212 -40.97 -29.17 -48.22
N ALA A 213 -41.63 -29.00 -47.08
CA ALA A 213 -42.97 -29.54 -46.84
C ALA A 213 -44.02 -28.91 -47.75
N VAL A 214 -43.98 -27.59 -47.96
CA VAL A 214 -44.90 -26.87 -48.86
C VAL A 214 -44.72 -27.35 -50.29
N ILE A 215 -43.48 -27.38 -50.80
CA ILE A 215 -43.20 -27.86 -52.17
C ILE A 215 -43.64 -29.31 -52.35
N GLY A 216 -43.33 -30.19 -51.38
CA GLY A 216 -43.75 -31.58 -51.39
C GLY A 216 -45.27 -31.74 -51.44
N ALA A 217 -46.01 -30.94 -50.67
CA ALA A 217 -47.47 -30.94 -50.69
C ALA A 217 -48.04 -30.48 -52.04
N VAL A 218 -47.47 -29.43 -52.65
CA VAL A 218 -47.91 -28.94 -53.97
C VAL A 218 -47.67 -29.99 -55.06
N ILE A 219 -46.48 -30.61 -55.09
CA ILE A 219 -46.15 -31.65 -56.07
C ILE A 219 -47.06 -32.87 -55.89
N GLY A 220 -47.23 -33.33 -54.65
CA GLY A 220 -48.13 -34.45 -54.34
C GLY A 220 -49.57 -34.18 -54.76
N TRP A 221 -50.05 -32.94 -54.57
CA TRP A 221 -51.38 -32.53 -55.02
C TRP A 221 -51.48 -32.51 -56.56
N MET A 222 -50.50 -31.96 -57.27
CA MET A 222 -50.48 -31.96 -58.73
C MET A 222 -50.49 -33.37 -59.32
N LEU A 223 -49.69 -34.29 -58.77
CA LEU A 223 -49.65 -35.69 -59.20
C LEU A 223 -50.95 -36.46 -58.90
N SER A 224 -51.75 -36.00 -57.93
CA SER A 224 -53.05 -36.63 -57.63
C SER A 224 -54.17 -36.23 -58.58
N ILE A 225 -53.96 -35.17 -59.39
CA ILE A 225 -54.97 -34.59 -60.30
C ILE A 225 -54.71 -34.98 -61.77
N SER A 226 -53.50 -35.41 -62.09
CA SER A 226 -53.08 -35.96 -63.40
C SER A 226 -53.30 -37.46 -63.49
#